data_AF-A0A7C5I9J6-F1
#
_entry.id   AF-A0A7C5I9J6-F1
#
_cell.length_a   1.000
_cell.length_b   1.000
_cell.length_c   1.000
_cell.angle_alpha   90.00
_cell.angle_beta   90.00
_cell.angle_gamma   90.00
#
_symmetry.space_group_name_H-M   'P 1'
#
loop_
_entity.id
_entity.type
_entity.pdbx_description
1 polymer ?
#
loop_
_entity_poly.entity_id
_entity_poly.type
_entity_poly.pdbx_seq_one_letter_code
_entity_poly.pdbx_strand_id
1 'polypeptide(L)'
;MTRLLAAFLVCFFTAAGQRAPLSKGLEHFYNLEYDEAIAEFRRQIAAAPDQPGAYNHLAMAILYREMYRTGALETELVSGGNPFLRRPKMNPAPEDEKEFFAAIERSMSLSQARLEKDSRDVQALYALGVAHGLRANYNFLVRKAYMDSLRDATAARRLHNKVTDLDPSNYDARLVQGVHEYVVGSLPWHIRMLGFLVGFRGDKERGIRILEEVAQKGRLNDVDAEVLLCAIYRRERSAAKAVPLLQDLIRRFPRNHLLRLELAQMYSDLGNKSAALTVLEEMEKLRTAGAPGYARLPLEKILFARGVIQFWYNDLDQAIQNLERVTA
;
A
#
# COMPACT_ATOMS: atom_id res chain seq x y z
N MET A 1 27.66 -17.50 -52.44
CA MET A 1 26.46 -16.70 -52.10
C MET A 1 25.50 -17.60 -51.33
N THR A 2 24.89 -17.07 -50.24
CA THR A 2 23.89 -17.68 -49.32
C THR A 2 24.33 -18.91 -48.49
N ARG A 3 24.02 -19.07 -47.20
CA ARG A 3 23.83 -18.23 -46.00
C ARG A 3 23.74 -19.24 -44.83
N LEU A 4 24.42 -18.94 -43.72
CA LEU A 4 24.20 -19.33 -42.30
C LEU A 4 23.09 -20.33 -41.90
N LEU A 5 23.41 -21.21 -40.92
CA LEU A 5 22.65 -21.64 -39.71
C LEU A 5 23.18 -23.04 -39.27
N ALA A 6 23.36 -23.42 -38.00
CA ALA A 6 22.90 -22.91 -36.72
C ALA A 6 23.88 -23.34 -35.61
N ALA A 7 24.21 -22.41 -34.72
CA ALA A 7 24.81 -22.73 -33.42
C ALA A 7 23.67 -23.08 -32.45
N PHE A 8 23.79 -24.23 -31.78
CA PHE A 8 22.94 -24.62 -30.66
C PHE A 8 23.15 -23.63 -29.51
N LEU A 9 22.21 -22.70 -29.34
CA LEU A 9 21.97 -22.01 -28.08
C LEU A 9 21.03 -22.90 -27.28
N VAL A 10 21.58 -23.61 -26.29
CA VAL A 10 20.78 -24.15 -25.19
C VAL A 10 20.27 -22.94 -24.41
N CYS A 11 19.08 -22.48 -24.76
CA CYS A 11 18.31 -21.58 -23.92
C CYS A 11 17.96 -22.34 -22.64
N PHE A 12 18.69 -22.06 -21.56
CA PHE A 12 18.09 -22.18 -20.24
C PHE A 12 16.95 -21.17 -20.20
N PHE A 13 15.73 -21.65 -20.45
CA PHE A 13 14.54 -21.01 -19.92
C PHE A 13 14.68 -21.03 -18.40
N THR A 14 15.27 -19.99 -17.81
CA THR A 14 14.91 -19.67 -16.43
C THR A 14 13.44 -19.34 -16.49
N ALA A 15 12.61 -20.22 -15.91
CA ALA A 15 11.20 -19.96 -15.67
C ALA A 15 11.05 -18.50 -15.21
N ALA A 16 10.16 -17.74 -15.84
CA ALA A 16 9.82 -16.39 -15.43
C ALA A 16 9.71 -16.37 -13.89
N GLY A 17 10.57 -15.57 -13.26
CA GLY A 17 10.89 -15.68 -11.84
C GLY A 17 9.63 -15.79 -10.99
N GLN A 18 9.43 -16.93 -10.35
CA GLN A 18 8.40 -17.07 -9.34
C GLN A 18 8.74 -16.12 -8.19
N ARG A 19 7.84 -15.15 -7.93
CA ARG A 19 7.91 -14.31 -6.73
C ARG A 19 8.00 -15.23 -5.51
N ALA A 20 8.86 -14.88 -4.55
CA ALA A 20 8.97 -15.66 -3.32
C ALA A 20 7.58 -15.72 -2.63
N PRO A 21 7.19 -16.87 -2.07
CA PRO A 21 5.92 -16.96 -1.35
C PRO A 21 5.93 -15.99 -0.17
N LEU A 22 4.83 -15.27 0.02
CA LEU A 22 4.65 -14.38 1.16
C LEU A 22 4.65 -15.18 2.45
N SER A 23 5.15 -14.56 3.53
CA SER A 23 4.94 -15.13 4.87
C SER A 23 3.44 -15.15 5.18
N LYS A 24 3.01 -16.11 6.00
CA LYS A 24 1.61 -16.21 6.45
C LYS A 24 1.07 -14.90 7.04
N GLY A 25 1.92 -14.16 7.77
CA GLY A 25 1.54 -12.87 8.36
C GLY A 25 1.27 -11.80 7.29
N LEU A 26 2.09 -11.76 6.23
CA LEU A 26 1.88 -10.85 5.10
C LEU A 26 0.67 -11.26 4.27
N GLU A 27 0.40 -12.56 4.12
CA GLU A 27 -0.82 -13.04 3.45
C GLU A 27 -2.08 -12.56 4.17
N HIS A 28 -2.13 -12.69 5.50
CA HIS A 28 -3.23 -12.15 6.32
C HIS A 28 -3.31 -10.62 6.20
N PHE A 29 -2.16 -9.92 6.30
CA PHE A 29 -2.08 -8.46 6.20
C PHE A 29 -2.69 -7.94 4.90
N TYR A 30 -2.28 -8.48 3.75
CA TYR A 30 -2.80 -8.05 2.45
C TYR A 30 -4.25 -8.48 2.19
N ASN A 31 -4.79 -9.42 2.97
CA ASN A 31 -6.20 -9.81 2.95
C ASN A 31 -7.07 -9.04 3.99
N LEU A 32 -6.53 -8.00 4.63
CA LEU A 32 -7.21 -7.19 5.66
C LEU A 32 -7.49 -7.92 6.98
N GLU A 33 -6.83 -9.06 7.20
CA GLU A 33 -6.95 -9.92 8.37
C GLU A 33 -5.88 -9.50 9.40
N TYR A 34 -5.98 -8.26 9.88
CA TYR A 34 -4.89 -7.65 10.64
C TYR A 34 -4.67 -8.29 12.01
N ASP A 35 -5.71 -8.80 12.67
CA ASP A 35 -5.57 -9.47 13.96
C ASP A 35 -4.80 -10.80 13.81
N GLU A 36 -5.12 -11.56 12.76
CA GLU A 36 -4.40 -12.77 12.38
C GLU A 36 -2.95 -12.48 11.96
N ALA A 37 -2.74 -11.39 11.22
CA ALA A 37 -1.40 -10.92 10.84
C ALA A 37 -0.57 -10.56 12.08
N ILE A 38 -1.12 -9.79 13.02
CA ILE A 38 -0.47 -9.41 14.29
C ILE A 38 -0.12 -10.67 15.10
N ALA A 39 -1.04 -11.62 15.21
CA ALA A 39 -0.77 -12.88 15.91
C ALA A 39 0.38 -13.67 15.28
N GLU A 40 0.45 -13.70 13.94
CA GLU A 40 1.54 -14.36 13.22
C GLU A 40 2.88 -13.63 13.38
N PHE A 41 2.90 -12.29 13.29
CA PHE A 41 4.13 -11.53 13.51
C PHE A 41 4.64 -11.64 14.95
N ARG A 42 3.75 -11.72 15.95
CA ARG A 42 4.15 -12.03 17.34
C ARG A 42 4.78 -13.42 17.46
N ARG A 43 4.25 -14.44 16.76
CA ARG A 43 4.87 -15.78 16.70
C ARG A 43 6.25 -15.74 16.06
N GLN A 44 6.40 -15.00 14.95
CA GLN A 44 7.70 -14.83 14.28
C GLN A 44 8.73 -14.16 15.21
N ILE A 45 8.32 -13.12 15.93
CA ILE A 45 9.18 -12.45 16.93
C ILE A 45 9.57 -13.40 18.06
N ALA A 46 8.65 -14.22 18.56
CA ALA A 46 8.95 -15.20 19.61
C ALA A 46 9.96 -16.27 19.14
N ALA A 47 9.90 -16.67 17.87
CA ALA A 47 10.83 -17.65 17.29
C ALA A 47 12.21 -17.05 16.94
N ALA A 48 12.26 -15.78 16.54
CA ALA A 48 13.49 -15.09 16.14
C ALA A 48 13.51 -13.63 16.66
N PRO A 49 13.77 -13.42 17.96
CA PRO A 49 13.63 -12.10 18.62
C PRO A 49 14.74 -11.10 18.27
N ASP A 50 15.72 -11.50 17.47
CA ASP A 50 16.86 -10.70 17.02
C ASP A 50 16.68 -10.15 15.60
N GLN A 51 15.54 -10.41 14.95
CA GLN A 51 15.25 -9.95 13.58
C GLN A 51 14.48 -8.62 13.57
N PRO A 52 15.11 -7.49 13.18
CA PRO A 52 14.45 -6.18 13.19
C PRO A 52 13.18 -6.12 12.31
N GLY A 53 13.22 -6.78 11.15
CA GLY A 53 12.12 -6.79 10.18
C GLY A 53 10.80 -7.37 10.74
N ALA A 54 10.87 -8.34 11.65
CA ALA A 54 9.67 -8.92 12.26
C ALA A 54 8.92 -7.89 13.14
N TYR A 55 9.66 -7.03 13.85
CA TYR A 55 9.08 -5.93 14.61
C TYR A 55 8.49 -4.84 13.71
N ASN A 56 9.12 -4.56 12.56
CA ASN A 56 8.54 -3.65 11.56
C ASN A 56 7.19 -4.17 11.04
N HIS A 57 7.08 -5.48 10.73
CA HIS A 57 5.82 -6.06 10.30
C HIS A 57 4.73 -5.98 11.38
N LEU A 58 5.07 -6.21 12.65
CA LEU A 58 4.14 -6.04 13.76
C LEU A 58 3.63 -4.60 13.86
N ALA A 59 4.54 -3.62 13.86
CA ALA A 59 4.18 -2.20 13.91
C ALA A 59 3.33 -1.77 12.69
N MET A 60 3.67 -2.28 11.51
CA MET A 60 2.92 -2.05 10.28
C MET A 60 1.48 -2.60 10.40
N ALA A 61 1.30 -3.83 10.87
CA ALA A 61 -0.02 -4.43 11.02
C ALA A 61 -0.90 -3.69 12.03
N ILE A 62 -0.34 -3.22 13.15
CA ILE A 62 -1.05 -2.40 14.13
C ILE A 62 -1.52 -1.08 13.51
N LEU A 63 -0.64 -0.36 12.82
CA LEU A 63 -1.00 0.92 12.18
C LEU A 63 -2.07 0.74 11.10
N TYR A 64 -1.93 -0.27 10.24
CA TYR A 64 -2.89 -0.50 9.15
C TYR A 64 -4.23 -1.03 9.65
N ARG A 65 -4.28 -1.79 10.76
CA ARG A 65 -5.54 -2.14 11.42
C ARG A 65 -6.32 -0.89 11.82
N GLU A 66 -5.65 0.11 12.37
CA GLU A 66 -6.26 1.38 12.74
C GLU A 66 -6.71 2.20 11.53
N MET A 67 -5.89 2.24 10.47
CA MET A 67 -6.28 2.88 9.21
C MET A 67 -7.50 2.20 8.59
N TYR A 68 -7.57 0.87 8.65
CA TYR A 68 -8.71 0.10 8.16
C TYR A 68 -9.97 0.36 8.98
N ARG A 69 -9.87 0.28 10.32
CA ARG A 69 -10.97 0.55 11.26
C ARG A 69 -11.57 1.94 11.07
N THR A 70 -10.74 2.92 10.71
CA THR A 70 -11.16 4.32 10.53
C THR A 70 -11.62 4.65 9.11
N GLY A 71 -11.62 3.68 8.19
CA GLY A 71 -11.93 3.90 6.77
C GLY A 71 -10.87 4.72 6.03
N ALA A 72 -9.68 4.91 6.61
CA ALA A 72 -8.59 5.67 5.99
C ALA A 72 -7.97 4.94 4.78
N LEU A 73 -8.18 3.62 4.65
CA LEU A 73 -7.79 2.81 3.50
C LEU A 73 -8.86 2.73 2.40
N GLU A 74 -10.04 3.30 2.61
CA GLU A 74 -11.15 3.18 1.66
C GLU A 74 -11.01 4.16 0.50
N THR A 75 -11.43 3.68 -0.68
CA THR A 75 -11.55 4.49 -1.88
C THR A 75 -12.51 5.67 -1.69
N GLU A 76 -12.36 6.70 -2.52
CA GLU A 76 -13.32 7.80 -2.60
C GLU A 76 -14.70 7.33 -3.10
N LEU A 77 -14.82 6.18 -3.77
CA LEU A 77 -16.13 5.62 -4.15
C LEU A 77 -17.06 5.41 -2.95
N VAL A 78 -16.48 5.01 -1.81
CA VAL A 78 -17.23 4.65 -0.59
C VAL A 78 -17.09 5.72 0.48
N SER A 79 -15.94 6.42 0.51
CA SER A 79 -15.69 7.49 1.48
C SER A 79 -16.04 8.91 0.96
N GLY A 80 -16.37 9.00 -0.33
CA GLY A 80 -16.66 10.17 -1.20
C GLY A 80 -16.78 11.54 -0.57
N GLY A 81 -15.67 12.06 -0.03
CA GLY A 81 -15.54 13.45 0.43
C GLY A 81 -16.65 13.96 1.36
N ASN A 82 -17.44 13.07 1.95
CA ASN A 82 -18.72 13.43 2.54
C ASN A 82 -18.48 14.15 3.89
N PRO A 83 -18.86 15.43 4.04
CA PRO A 83 -18.74 16.16 5.30
C PRO A 83 -19.55 15.53 6.46
N PHE A 84 -20.54 14.69 6.13
CA PHE A 84 -21.44 14.00 7.05
C PHE A 84 -20.96 12.57 7.42
N LEU A 85 -20.12 11.94 6.60
CA LEU A 85 -19.39 10.73 7.00
C LEU A 85 -18.15 11.16 7.80
N ARG A 86 -18.35 11.51 9.07
CA ARG A 86 -17.23 11.79 9.98
C ARG A 86 -16.33 10.57 10.03
N ARG A 87 -15.17 10.62 9.35
CA ARG A 87 -14.10 9.64 9.56
C ARG A 87 -13.76 9.67 11.05
N PRO A 88 -13.90 8.55 11.77
CA PRO A 88 -13.51 8.53 13.17
C PRO A 88 -12.03 8.90 13.25
N LYS A 89 -11.67 9.69 14.27
CA LYS A 89 -10.27 10.01 14.51
C LYS A 89 -9.49 8.70 14.69
N MET A 90 -8.28 8.66 14.16
CA MET A 90 -7.30 7.64 14.54
C MET A 90 -6.95 7.85 16.01
N ASN A 91 -7.77 7.24 16.86
CA ASN A 91 -7.60 7.16 18.32
C ASN A 91 -7.33 5.68 18.62
N PRO A 92 -6.08 5.23 18.40
CA PRO A 92 -5.70 3.86 18.74
C PRO A 92 -5.91 3.60 20.23
N ALA A 93 -6.17 2.35 20.58
CA ALA A 93 -6.17 1.95 21.99
C ALA A 93 -4.79 2.23 22.62
N PRO A 94 -4.71 2.65 23.89
CA PRO A 94 -3.42 2.89 24.55
C PRO A 94 -2.47 1.69 24.48
N GLU A 95 -3.01 0.47 24.51
CA GLU A 95 -2.27 -0.78 24.38
C GLU A 95 -1.64 -0.94 22.99
N ASP A 96 -2.40 -0.59 21.93
CA ASP A 96 -1.92 -0.65 20.55
C ASP A 96 -0.86 0.41 20.28
N GLU A 97 -1.04 1.63 20.80
CA GLU A 97 -0.03 2.68 20.71
C GLU A 97 1.27 2.24 21.41
N LYS A 98 1.15 1.69 22.63
CA LYS A 98 2.29 1.19 23.39
C LYS A 98 3.02 0.08 22.65
N GLU A 99 2.30 -0.90 22.10
CA GLU A 99 2.89 -2.01 21.36
C GLU A 99 3.53 -1.55 20.05
N PHE A 100 2.90 -0.63 19.32
CA PHE A 100 3.46 -0.02 18.13
C PHE A 100 4.84 0.61 18.42
N PHE A 101 4.91 1.50 19.42
CA PHE A 101 6.18 2.17 19.75
C PHE A 101 7.22 1.20 20.30
N ALA A 102 6.83 0.21 21.11
CA ALA A 102 7.75 -0.82 21.59
C ALA A 102 8.35 -1.64 20.44
N ALA A 103 7.55 -2.01 19.44
CA ALA A 103 8.02 -2.71 18.25
C ALA A 103 8.98 -1.84 17.42
N ILE A 104 8.65 -0.56 17.21
CA ILE A 104 9.54 0.39 16.52
C ILE A 104 10.87 0.54 17.24
N GLU A 105 10.87 0.79 18.56
CA GLU A 105 12.12 0.92 19.34
C GLU A 105 12.95 -0.35 19.31
N ARG A 106 12.31 -1.52 19.35
CA ARG A 106 13.01 -2.79 19.26
C ARG A 106 13.64 -3.02 17.90
N SER A 107 12.93 -2.72 16.80
CA SER A 107 13.48 -2.75 15.45
C SER A 107 14.69 -1.83 15.29
N MET A 108 14.56 -0.58 15.77
CA MET A 108 15.63 0.42 15.69
C MET A 108 16.87 -0.01 16.48
N SER A 109 16.69 -0.46 17.73
CA SER A 109 17.81 -0.89 18.58
C SER A 109 18.56 -2.10 18.02
N LEU A 110 17.85 -3.12 17.53
CA LEU A 110 18.48 -4.28 16.89
C LEU A 110 19.22 -3.90 15.61
N SER A 111 18.63 -3.03 14.79
CA SER A 111 19.27 -2.54 13.57
C SER A 111 20.53 -1.73 13.90
N GLN A 112 20.46 -0.84 14.90
CA GLN A 112 21.60 -0.03 15.30
C GLN A 112 22.76 -0.89 15.85
N ALA A 113 22.45 -1.90 16.66
CA ALA A 113 23.45 -2.83 17.19
C ALA A 113 24.14 -3.66 16.07
N ARG A 114 23.42 -3.98 14.99
CA ARG A 114 24.02 -4.57 13.79
C ARG A 114 24.94 -3.58 13.07
N LEU A 115 24.51 -2.33 12.92
CA LEU A 115 25.28 -1.28 12.26
C LEU A 115 26.54 -0.83 13.01
N GLU A 116 26.55 -0.97 14.34
CA GLU A 116 27.76 -0.76 15.16
C GLU A 116 28.84 -1.82 14.87
N LYS A 117 28.43 -3.04 14.53
CA LYS A 117 29.35 -4.14 14.15
C LYS A 117 29.75 -4.05 12.69
N ASP A 118 28.78 -3.74 11.82
CA ASP A 118 28.99 -3.53 10.39
C ASP A 118 28.16 -2.36 9.88
N SER A 119 28.81 -1.21 9.70
CA SER A 119 28.18 0.02 9.19
C SER A 119 27.64 -0.09 7.76
N ARG A 120 27.93 -1.18 7.05
CA ARG A 120 27.49 -1.51 5.69
C ARG A 120 26.47 -2.64 5.65
N ASP A 121 25.96 -3.12 6.80
CA ASP A 121 24.89 -4.12 6.85
C ASP A 121 23.63 -3.57 6.17
N VAL A 122 23.40 -4.03 4.94
CA VAL A 122 22.30 -3.59 4.08
C VAL A 122 20.94 -3.91 4.71
N GLN A 123 20.81 -5.07 5.37
CA GLN A 123 19.55 -5.49 5.97
C GLN A 123 19.22 -4.64 7.20
N ALA A 124 20.22 -4.31 8.01
CA ALA A 124 20.04 -3.42 9.15
C ALA A 124 19.73 -1.98 8.72
N LEU A 125 20.40 -1.45 7.68
CA LEU A 125 20.08 -0.13 7.11
C LEU A 125 18.64 -0.09 6.58
N TYR A 126 18.23 -1.12 5.85
CA TYR A 126 16.89 -1.25 5.31
C TYR A 126 15.84 -1.29 6.42
N ALA A 127 16.00 -2.19 7.40
CA ALA A 127 15.04 -2.35 8.48
C ALA A 127 14.95 -1.10 9.38
N LEU A 128 16.07 -0.42 9.65
CA LEU A 128 16.07 0.85 10.36
C LEU A 128 15.33 1.93 9.56
N GLY A 129 15.52 1.96 8.24
CA GLY A 129 14.80 2.86 7.34
C GLY A 129 13.29 2.65 7.39
N VAL A 130 12.84 1.39 7.35
CA VAL A 130 11.41 1.04 7.47
C VAL A 130 10.85 1.47 8.83
N ALA A 131 11.58 1.25 9.93
CA ALA A 131 11.15 1.66 11.27
C ALA A 131 10.92 3.18 11.37
N HIS A 132 11.85 3.98 10.82
CA HIS A 132 11.66 5.43 10.70
C HIS A 132 10.45 5.79 9.83
N GLY A 133 10.24 5.12 8.71
CA GLY A 133 9.08 5.35 7.83
C GLY A 133 7.74 5.07 8.54
N LEU A 134 7.64 3.97 9.27
CA LEU A 134 6.45 3.63 10.05
C LEU A 134 6.19 4.64 11.16
N ARG A 135 7.22 5.07 11.89
CA ARG A 135 7.10 6.11 12.92
C ARG A 135 6.70 7.46 12.32
N ALA A 136 7.24 7.81 11.14
CA ALA A 136 6.84 9.01 10.41
C ALA A 136 5.35 8.98 10.06
N ASN A 137 4.85 7.84 9.56
CA ASN A 137 3.44 7.65 9.22
C ASN A 137 2.55 7.77 10.45
N TYR A 138 2.92 7.16 11.58
CA TYR A 138 2.18 7.28 12.84
C TYR A 138 2.13 8.75 13.31
N ASN A 139 3.27 9.44 13.32
CA ASN A 139 3.35 10.84 13.72
C ASN A 139 2.47 11.74 12.83
N PHE A 140 2.41 11.49 11.53
CA PHE A 140 1.58 12.25 10.59
C PHE A 140 0.08 11.94 10.73
N LEU A 141 -0.27 10.66 10.73
CA LEU A 141 -1.64 10.19 10.61
C LEU A 141 -2.37 10.24 11.95
N VAL A 142 -1.70 9.87 13.03
CA VAL A 142 -2.27 9.75 14.38
C VAL A 142 -1.98 10.99 15.21
N ARG A 143 -0.70 11.25 15.52
CA ARG A 143 -0.31 12.32 16.47
C ARG A 143 -0.38 13.75 15.92
N LYS A 144 -0.45 13.90 14.60
CA LYS A 144 -0.33 15.20 13.89
C LYS A 144 0.97 15.96 14.22
N ALA A 145 2.02 15.22 14.60
CA ALA A 145 3.35 15.74 14.88
C ALA A 145 4.14 15.86 13.55
N TYR A 146 3.77 16.85 12.73
CA TYR A 146 4.26 16.96 11.35
C TYR A 146 5.78 17.17 11.25
N MET A 147 6.40 17.89 12.20
CA MET A 147 7.86 18.10 12.21
C MET A 147 8.61 16.81 12.53
N ASP A 148 8.15 16.04 13.51
CA ASP A 148 8.72 14.74 13.85
C ASP A 148 8.55 13.75 12.70
N SER A 149 7.38 13.76 12.06
CA SER A 149 7.13 12.97 10.85
C SER A 149 8.10 13.31 9.72
N LEU A 150 8.32 14.60 9.43
CA LEU A 150 9.25 15.03 8.40
C LEU A 150 10.70 14.62 8.71
N ARG A 151 11.11 14.73 9.98
CA ARG A 151 12.43 14.28 10.43
C ARG A 151 12.62 12.78 10.21
N ASP A 152 11.65 11.97 10.63
CA ASP A 152 11.70 10.52 10.46
C ASP A 152 11.63 10.11 8.98
N ALA A 153 10.77 10.73 8.16
CA ALA A 153 10.70 10.46 6.73
C ALA A 153 12.03 10.79 6.03
N THR A 154 12.71 11.87 6.46
CA THR A 154 14.04 12.23 5.94
C THR A 154 15.10 11.21 6.35
N ALA A 155 15.06 10.72 7.59
CA ALA A 155 15.95 9.65 8.07
C ALA A 155 15.73 8.34 7.30
N ALA A 156 14.47 7.93 7.12
CA ALA A 156 14.09 6.78 6.32
C ALA A 156 14.65 6.88 4.89
N ARG A 157 14.47 8.02 4.22
CA ARG A 157 15.01 8.23 2.87
C ARG A 157 16.53 8.12 2.82
N ARG A 158 17.25 8.74 3.77
CA ARG A 158 18.72 8.66 3.82
C ARG A 158 19.22 7.23 3.98
N LEU A 159 18.58 6.44 4.85
CA LEU A 159 18.93 5.04 5.07
C LEU A 159 18.70 4.18 3.83
N HIS A 160 17.54 4.33 3.18
CA HIS A 160 17.25 3.59 1.95
C HIS A 160 18.11 4.02 0.76
N ASN A 161 18.51 5.30 0.68
CA ASN A 161 19.52 5.73 -0.31
C ASN A 161 20.85 5.02 -0.08
N LYS A 162 21.31 4.95 1.17
CA LYS A 162 22.54 4.22 1.51
C LYS A 162 22.43 2.73 1.16
N VAL A 163 21.25 2.12 1.32
CA VAL A 163 21.00 0.75 0.84
C VAL A 163 21.22 0.65 -0.66
N THR A 164 20.62 1.53 -1.46
CA THR A 164 20.79 1.49 -2.92
C THR A 164 22.19 1.85 -3.39
N ASP A 165 22.94 2.65 -2.62
CA ASP A 165 24.35 2.97 -2.91
C ASP A 165 25.25 1.74 -2.66
N LEU A 166 24.93 0.92 -1.65
CA LEU A 166 25.68 -0.29 -1.29
C LEU A 166 25.28 -1.50 -2.14
N ASP A 167 23.99 -1.63 -2.43
CA ASP A 167 23.39 -2.68 -3.24
C ASP A 167 22.40 -2.07 -4.25
N PRO A 168 22.87 -1.69 -5.44
CA PRO A 168 22.03 -1.12 -6.49
C PRO A 168 20.92 -2.06 -6.99
N SER A 169 21.03 -3.37 -6.72
CA SER A 169 20.04 -4.38 -7.09
C SER A 169 18.88 -4.50 -6.10
N ASN A 170 18.97 -3.83 -4.94
CA ASN A 170 17.91 -3.75 -3.96
C ASN A 170 16.81 -2.78 -4.43
N TYR A 171 15.91 -3.28 -5.27
CA TYR A 171 14.77 -2.51 -5.78
C TYR A 171 13.79 -2.12 -4.67
N ASP A 172 13.64 -2.95 -3.64
CA ASP A 172 12.73 -2.69 -2.52
C ASP A 172 13.05 -1.37 -1.80
N ALA A 173 14.33 -1.06 -1.62
CA ALA A 173 14.77 0.20 -1.00
C ALA A 173 14.44 1.44 -1.84
N ARG A 174 14.15 1.29 -3.14
CA ARG A 174 13.75 2.42 -4.00
C ARG A 174 12.32 2.88 -3.74
N LEU A 175 11.50 2.13 -2.99
CA LEU A 175 10.11 2.49 -2.71
C LEU A 175 10.01 3.91 -2.12
N VAL A 176 10.79 4.18 -1.07
CA VAL A 176 10.79 5.50 -0.40
C VAL A 176 11.30 6.61 -1.32
N GLN A 177 12.24 6.30 -2.23
CA GLN A 177 12.71 7.26 -3.24
C GLN A 177 11.59 7.61 -4.22
N GLY A 178 10.88 6.60 -4.74
CA GLY A 178 9.76 6.79 -5.66
C GLY A 178 8.63 7.60 -5.04
N VAL A 179 8.25 7.28 -3.80
CA VAL A 179 7.25 8.06 -3.04
C VAL A 179 7.71 9.51 -2.85
N HIS A 180 8.97 9.73 -2.47
CA HIS A 180 9.50 11.08 -2.28
C HIS A 180 9.46 11.91 -3.57
N GLU A 181 9.96 11.35 -4.67
CA GLU A 181 9.96 11.98 -5.99
C GLU A 181 8.53 12.34 -6.43
N TYR A 182 7.58 11.41 -6.28
CA TYR A 182 6.18 11.63 -6.60
C TYR A 182 5.53 12.73 -5.74
N VAL A 183 5.69 12.66 -4.41
CA VAL A 183 5.08 13.61 -3.47
C VAL A 183 5.63 15.02 -3.68
N VAL A 184 6.96 15.18 -3.74
CA VAL A 184 7.59 16.49 -3.93
C VAL A 184 7.28 17.03 -5.33
N GLY A 185 7.29 16.18 -6.36
CA GLY A 185 6.92 16.55 -7.72
C GLY A 185 5.46 17.03 -7.86
N SER A 186 4.57 16.50 -7.01
CA SER A 186 3.13 16.83 -6.99
C SER A 186 2.78 18.06 -6.16
N LEU A 187 3.74 18.69 -5.47
CA LEU A 187 3.48 19.91 -4.70
C LEU A 187 3.21 21.10 -5.64
N PRO A 188 2.37 22.08 -5.22
CA PRO A 188 2.20 23.34 -5.94
C PRO A 188 3.54 24.01 -6.22
N TRP A 189 3.67 24.63 -7.39
CA TRP A 189 4.93 25.17 -7.89
C TRP A 189 5.64 26.11 -6.89
N HIS A 190 4.89 26.93 -6.16
CA HIS A 190 5.44 27.88 -5.18
C HIS A 190 6.04 27.17 -3.95
N ILE A 191 5.44 26.05 -3.50
CA ILE A 191 6.00 25.22 -2.43
C ILE A 191 7.26 24.49 -2.93
N ARG A 192 7.26 24.01 -4.18
CA ARG A 192 8.45 23.41 -4.80
C ARG A 192 9.60 24.39 -4.89
N MET A 193 9.33 25.65 -5.25
CA MET A 193 10.35 26.71 -5.29
C MET A 193 10.95 27.00 -3.92
N LEU A 194 10.14 27.06 -2.86
CA LEU A 194 10.66 27.22 -1.49
C LEU A 194 11.48 26.00 -1.06
N GLY A 195 10.99 24.79 -1.35
CA GLY A 195 11.71 23.54 -1.08
C GLY A 195 13.05 23.45 -1.80
N PHE A 196 13.14 23.97 -3.03
CA PHE A 196 14.39 24.00 -3.80
C PHE A 196 15.50 24.76 -3.08
N LEU A 197 15.19 25.88 -2.42
CA LEU A 197 16.16 26.70 -1.68
C LEU A 197 16.79 25.94 -0.49
N VAL A 198 16.10 24.92 0.01
CA VAL A 198 16.56 24.04 1.10
C VAL A 198 16.90 22.61 0.62
N GLY A 199 17.05 22.42 -0.69
CA GLY A 199 17.54 21.16 -1.29
C GLY A 199 16.49 20.06 -1.53
N PHE A 200 15.19 20.37 -1.42
CA PHE A 200 14.12 19.45 -1.80
C PHE A 200 13.81 19.56 -3.31
N ARG A 201 13.92 18.44 -4.03
CA ARG A 201 13.55 18.33 -5.44
C ARG A 201 12.78 17.03 -5.66
N GLY A 202 11.85 17.05 -6.60
CA GLY A 202 11.04 15.90 -6.96
C GLY A 202 10.53 16.01 -8.38
N ASP A 203 10.49 14.87 -9.06
CA ASP A 203 9.92 14.69 -10.38
C ASP A 203 8.82 13.62 -10.29
N LYS A 204 7.59 14.03 -10.63
CA LYS A 204 6.39 13.22 -10.45
C LYS A 204 6.47 11.95 -11.30
N GLU A 205 6.80 12.11 -12.58
CA GLU A 205 6.91 11.03 -13.55
C GLU A 205 8.09 10.10 -13.21
N ARG A 206 9.19 10.64 -12.68
CA ARG A 206 10.30 9.84 -12.15
C ARG A 206 9.86 9.00 -10.96
N GLY A 207 9.10 9.58 -10.03
CA GLY A 207 8.54 8.84 -8.89
C GLY A 207 7.70 7.65 -9.34
N ILE A 208 6.81 7.85 -10.32
CA ILE A 208 5.99 6.77 -10.90
C ILE A 208 6.87 5.68 -11.52
N ARG A 209 7.88 6.03 -12.34
CA ARG A 209 8.79 5.05 -12.95
C ARG A 209 9.56 4.22 -11.91
N ILE A 210 10.02 4.87 -10.83
CA ILE A 210 10.71 4.16 -9.74
C ILE A 210 9.75 3.16 -9.09
N LEU A 211 8.50 3.56 -8.81
CA LEU A 211 7.51 2.67 -8.22
C LEU A 211 7.13 1.51 -9.16
N GLU A 212 7.02 1.76 -10.47
CA GLU A 212 6.85 0.72 -11.49
C GLU A 212 8.01 -0.29 -11.48
N GLU A 213 9.25 0.16 -11.30
CA GLU A 213 10.41 -0.73 -11.13
C GLU A 213 10.32 -1.57 -9.85
N VAL A 214 9.90 -0.98 -8.72
CA VAL A 214 9.73 -1.73 -7.46
C VAL A 214 8.63 -2.78 -7.60
N ALA A 215 7.49 -2.44 -8.21
CA ALA A 215 6.40 -3.39 -8.46
C ALA A 215 6.86 -4.60 -9.31
N GLN A 216 7.73 -4.35 -10.31
CA GLN A 216 8.21 -5.39 -11.22
C GLN A 216 9.36 -6.22 -10.65
N LYS A 217 10.27 -5.62 -9.88
CA LYS A 217 11.56 -6.22 -9.52
C LYS A 217 11.81 -6.34 -8.02
N GLY A 218 11.01 -5.68 -7.20
CA GLY A 218 11.02 -5.82 -5.75
C GLY A 218 10.65 -7.23 -5.31
N ARG A 219 11.06 -7.59 -4.10
CA ARG A 219 10.75 -8.88 -3.46
C ARG A 219 10.01 -8.73 -2.14
N LEU A 220 10.16 -7.59 -1.49
CA LEU A 220 9.55 -7.24 -0.21
C LEU A 220 8.43 -6.21 -0.38
N ASN A 221 8.62 -5.25 -1.28
CA ASN A 221 7.74 -4.09 -1.49
C ASN A 221 7.06 -4.12 -2.86
N ASP A 222 7.03 -5.26 -3.57
CA ASP A 222 6.36 -5.37 -4.87
C ASP A 222 4.86 -5.08 -4.73
N VAL A 223 4.19 -5.71 -3.76
CA VAL A 223 2.76 -5.51 -3.46
C VAL A 223 2.50 -4.07 -3.00
N ASP A 224 3.34 -3.54 -2.10
CA ASP A 224 3.20 -2.17 -1.61
C ASP A 224 3.33 -1.14 -2.74
N ALA A 225 4.26 -1.36 -3.68
CA ALA A 225 4.41 -0.54 -4.87
C ALA A 225 3.20 -0.66 -5.81
N GLU A 226 2.66 -1.86 -6.04
CA GLU A 226 1.46 -2.08 -6.84
C GLU A 226 0.24 -1.34 -6.25
N VAL A 227 0.03 -1.43 -4.93
CA VAL A 227 -1.06 -0.72 -4.22
C VAL A 227 -0.89 0.79 -4.31
N LEU A 228 0.33 1.31 -4.09
CA LEU A 228 0.63 2.74 -4.22
C LEU A 228 0.44 3.24 -5.65
N LEU A 229 0.86 2.46 -6.65
CA LEU A 229 0.64 2.79 -8.06
C LEU A 229 -0.84 2.86 -8.41
N CYS A 230 -1.69 1.97 -7.87
CA CYS A 230 -3.14 2.06 -8.07
C CYS A 230 -3.70 3.40 -7.58
N ALA A 231 -3.32 3.83 -6.37
CA ALA A 231 -3.73 5.11 -5.81
C ALA A 231 -3.19 6.31 -6.62
N ILE A 232 -1.92 6.23 -7.05
CA ILE A 232 -1.30 7.27 -7.87
C ILE A 232 -1.96 7.36 -9.24
N TYR A 233 -2.14 6.25 -9.95
CA TYR A 233 -2.79 6.23 -11.26
C TYR A 233 -4.22 6.75 -11.21
N ARG A 234 -4.98 6.46 -10.15
CA ARG A 234 -6.29 7.11 -9.93
C ARG A 234 -6.14 8.63 -9.86
N ARG A 235 -5.26 9.14 -9.01
CA ARG A 235 -5.00 10.58 -8.84
C ARG A 235 -4.54 11.25 -10.14
N GLU A 236 -3.74 10.55 -10.95
CA GLU A 236 -3.25 11.02 -12.24
C GLU A 236 -4.24 10.76 -13.40
N ARG A 237 -5.50 10.42 -13.12
CA ARG A 237 -6.54 10.10 -14.13
C ARG A 237 -6.09 9.04 -15.16
N SER A 238 -5.25 8.11 -14.71
CA SER A 238 -4.64 7.04 -15.49
C SER A 238 -5.22 5.68 -15.12
N ALA A 239 -6.54 5.61 -14.89
CA ALA A 239 -7.25 4.41 -14.41
C ALA A 239 -6.97 3.15 -15.24
N ALA A 240 -6.73 3.29 -16.55
CA ALA A 240 -6.37 2.19 -17.45
C ALA A 240 -5.10 1.43 -17.01
N LYS A 241 -4.14 2.11 -16.36
CA LYS A 241 -2.93 1.49 -15.82
C LYS A 241 -3.18 0.77 -14.49
N ALA A 242 -4.17 1.21 -13.71
CA ALA A 242 -4.50 0.63 -12.41
C ALA A 242 -5.29 -0.68 -12.54
N VAL A 243 -6.19 -0.78 -13.54
CA VAL A 243 -7.04 -1.98 -13.76
C VAL A 243 -6.26 -3.30 -13.79
N PRO A 244 -5.20 -3.48 -14.61
CA PRO A 244 -4.46 -4.75 -14.64
C PRO A 244 -3.75 -5.07 -13.32
N LEU A 245 -3.25 -4.04 -12.60
CA LEU A 245 -2.66 -4.22 -11.28
C LEU A 245 -3.70 -4.69 -10.26
N LEU A 246 -4.86 -4.05 -10.23
CA LEU A 246 -5.97 -4.42 -9.34
C LEU A 246 -6.49 -5.83 -9.63
N GLN A 247 -6.59 -6.23 -10.90
CA GLN A 247 -6.97 -7.58 -11.29
C GLN A 247 -5.96 -8.64 -10.81
N ASP A 248 -4.65 -8.37 -10.90
CA ASP A 248 -3.62 -9.25 -10.35
C ASP A 248 -3.69 -9.32 -8.82
N LEU A 249 -3.76 -8.17 -8.15
CA LEU A 249 -3.89 -8.07 -6.70
C LEU A 249 -5.14 -8.80 -6.19
N ILE A 250 -6.28 -8.70 -6.87
CA ILE A 250 -7.51 -9.43 -6.51
C ILE A 250 -7.32 -10.95 -6.62
N ARG A 251 -6.56 -11.44 -7.61
CA ARG A 251 -6.24 -12.88 -7.73
C ARG A 251 -5.33 -13.35 -6.59
N ARG A 252 -4.36 -12.53 -6.17
CA ARG A 252 -3.41 -12.84 -5.09
C ARG A 252 -4.04 -12.69 -3.70
N PHE A 253 -4.94 -11.73 -3.52
CA PHE A 253 -5.57 -11.36 -2.25
C PHE A 253 -7.10 -11.33 -2.39
N PRO A 254 -7.75 -12.47 -2.67
CA PRO A 254 -9.16 -12.50 -3.01
C PRO A 254 -10.09 -12.05 -1.87
N ARG A 255 -9.63 -12.11 -0.62
CA ARG A 255 -10.40 -11.71 0.58
C ARG A 255 -10.33 -10.21 0.85
N ASN A 256 -9.41 -9.50 0.19
CA ASN A 256 -9.34 -8.05 0.26
C ASN A 256 -10.44 -7.42 -0.61
N HIS A 257 -11.55 -7.06 0.02
CA HIS A 257 -12.68 -6.43 -0.67
C HIS A 257 -12.39 -4.97 -1.07
N LEU A 258 -11.41 -4.28 -0.45
CA LEU A 258 -11.05 -2.91 -0.83
C LEU A 258 -10.50 -2.87 -2.26
N LEU A 259 -9.76 -3.89 -2.69
CA LEU A 259 -9.26 -3.99 -4.06
C LEU A 259 -10.39 -4.05 -5.09
N ARG A 260 -11.50 -4.73 -4.78
CA ARG A 260 -12.68 -4.80 -5.66
C ARG A 260 -13.40 -3.45 -5.71
N LEU A 261 -13.52 -2.74 -4.60
CA LEU A 261 -14.08 -1.38 -4.60
C LEU A 261 -13.24 -0.41 -5.44
N GLU A 262 -11.91 -0.47 -5.30
CA GLU A 262 -11.02 0.32 -6.16
C GLU A 262 -11.15 -0.08 -7.64
N LEU A 263 -11.30 -1.37 -7.96
CA LEU A 263 -11.51 -1.81 -9.33
C LEU A 263 -12.84 -1.30 -9.91
N ALA A 264 -13.91 -1.31 -9.12
CA ALA A 264 -15.19 -0.73 -9.53
C ALA A 264 -15.05 0.78 -9.80
N GLN A 265 -14.31 1.51 -8.95
CA GLN A 265 -14.00 2.92 -9.18
C GLN A 265 -13.22 3.11 -10.49
N MET A 266 -12.18 2.31 -10.74
CA MET A 266 -11.36 2.43 -11.95
C MET A 266 -12.17 2.17 -13.22
N TYR A 267 -13.09 1.19 -13.21
CA TYR A 267 -13.99 0.99 -14.34
C TYR A 267 -14.97 2.15 -14.53
N SER A 268 -15.49 2.71 -13.44
CA SER A 268 -16.34 3.89 -13.51
C SER A 268 -15.60 5.09 -14.11
N ASP A 269 -14.36 5.35 -13.68
CA ASP A 269 -13.50 6.43 -14.19
C ASP A 269 -13.17 6.28 -15.69
N LEU A 270 -13.18 5.04 -16.19
CA LEU A 270 -12.98 4.72 -17.61
C LEU A 270 -14.24 4.81 -18.46
N GLY A 271 -15.39 5.18 -17.89
CA GLY A 271 -16.66 5.20 -18.64
C GLY A 271 -17.30 3.81 -18.78
N ASN A 272 -16.75 2.77 -18.12
CA ASN A 272 -17.25 1.40 -18.20
C ASN A 272 -18.19 1.05 -17.05
N LYS A 273 -19.40 1.63 -17.10
CA LYS A 273 -20.50 1.38 -16.14
C LYS A 273 -20.76 -0.11 -15.92
N SER A 274 -20.86 -0.88 -17.00
CA SER A 274 -21.21 -2.31 -16.93
C SER A 274 -20.17 -3.08 -16.13
N ALA A 275 -18.88 -2.91 -16.42
CA ALA A 275 -17.82 -3.58 -15.68
C ALA A 275 -17.79 -3.14 -14.20
N ALA A 276 -18.01 -1.85 -13.92
CA ALA A 276 -18.07 -1.34 -12.55
C ALA A 276 -19.21 -2.00 -11.75
N LEU A 277 -20.41 -2.09 -12.32
CA LEU A 277 -21.57 -2.73 -11.67
C LEU A 277 -21.37 -4.23 -11.50
N THR A 278 -20.79 -4.92 -12.50
CA THR A 278 -20.47 -6.36 -12.40
C THR A 278 -19.53 -6.66 -11.24
N VAL A 279 -18.54 -5.79 -10.97
CA VAL A 279 -17.66 -5.96 -9.80
C VAL A 279 -18.46 -5.88 -8.49
N LEU A 280 -19.39 -4.93 -8.37
CA LEU A 280 -20.23 -4.79 -7.18
C LEU A 280 -21.23 -5.94 -7.01
N GLU A 281 -21.79 -6.46 -8.10
CA GLU A 281 -22.64 -7.67 -8.09
C GLU A 281 -21.86 -8.88 -7.58
N GLU A 282 -20.61 -9.05 -8.02
CA GLU A 282 -19.76 -10.14 -7.53
C GLU A 282 -19.46 -10.00 -6.04
N MET A 283 -19.20 -8.77 -5.55
CA MET A 283 -19.04 -8.52 -4.12
C MET A 283 -20.29 -8.88 -3.32
N GLU A 284 -21.49 -8.58 -3.83
CA GLU A 284 -22.76 -8.93 -3.18
C GLU A 284 -23.00 -10.45 -3.15
N LYS A 285 -22.64 -11.16 -4.22
CA LYS A 285 -22.66 -12.64 -4.25
C LYS A 285 -21.73 -13.23 -3.21
N LEU A 286 -20.47 -12.77 -3.17
CA LEU A 286 -19.47 -13.23 -2.19
C LEU A 286 -19.92 -12.95 -0.76
N ARG A 287 -20.54 -11.79 -0.52
CA ARG A 287 -21.15 -11.46 0.78
C ARG A 287 -22.27 -12.43 1.14
N THR A 288 -23.23 -12.64 0.24
CA THR A 288 -24.38 -13.54 0.47
C THR A 288 -23.94 -14.99 0.72
N ALA A 289 -22.88 -15.43 0.04
CA ALA A 289 -22.28 -16.75 0.24
C ALA A 289 -21.45 -16.87 1.53
N GLY A 290 -21.27 -15.78 2.30
CA GLY A 290 -20.44 -15.78 3.51
C GLY A 290 -18.95 -15.98 3.22
N ALA A 291 -18.47 -15.60 2.03
CA ALA A 291 -17.09 -15.80 1.64
C ALA A 291 -16.11 -15.06 2.58
N PRO A 292 -14.92 -15.63 2.87
CA PRO A 292 -13.89 -14.97 3.67
C PRO A 292 -13.56 -13.57 3.13
N GLY A 293 -13.51 -12.58 4.02
CA GLY A 293 -13.31 -11.17 3.65
C GLY A 293 -14.58 -10.39 3.26
N TYR A 294 -15.71 -11.08 3.01
CA TYR A 294 -16.99 -10.48 2.58
C TYR A 294 -18.13 -10.66 3.57
N ALA A 295 -18.10 -11.72 4.39
CA ALA A 295 -19.16 -12.01 5.36
C ALA A 295 -19.50 -10.82 6.28
N ARG A 296 -18.48 -10.04 6.66
CA ARG A 296 -18.62 -8.85 7.53
C ARG A 296 -18.66 -7.51 6.77
N LEU A 297 -18.58 -7.51 5.43
CA LEU A 297 -18.62 -6.29 4.62
C LEU A 297 -20.03 -5.68 4.69
N PRO A 298 -20.25 -4.48 5.27
CA PRO A 298 -21.58 -3.88 5.33
C PRO A 298 -22.22 -3.76 3.94
N LEU A 299 -23.47 -4.19 3.80
CA LEU A 299 -24.18 -4.17 2.50
C LEU A 299 -24.31 -2.72 2.00
N GLU A 300 -24.48 -1.81 2.94
CA GLU A 300 -24.58 -0.36 2.76
C GLU A 300 -23.39 0.19 1.98
N LYS A 301 -22.18 -0.35 2.16
CA LYS A 301 -21.00 0.07 1.38
C LYS A 301 -21.12 -0.31 -0.09
N ILE A 302 -21.66 -1.50 -0.39
CA ILE A 302 -21.88 -1.96 -1.77
C ILE A 302 -23.01 -1.15 -2.41
N LEU A 303 -24.12 -0.93 -1.69
CA LEU A 303 -25.26 -0.14 -2.16
C LEU A 303 -24.87 1.32 -2.40
N PHE A 304 -24.08 1.92 -1.50
CA PHE A 304 -23.59 3.29 -1.67
C PHE A 304 -22.70 3.41 -2.91
N ALA A 305 -21.72 2.53 -3.08
CA ALA A 305 -20.87 2.50 -4.27
C ALA A 305 -21.69 2.34 -5.56
N ARG A 306 -22.70 1.45 -5.55
CA ARG A 306 -23.62 1.23 -6.67
C ARG A 306 -24.42 2.49 -6.99
N GLY A 307 -25.00 3.13 -5.97
CA GLY A 307 -25.76 4.36 -6.11
C GLY A 307 -24.91 5.53 -6.66
N VAL A 308 -23.69 5.68 -6.17
CA VAL A 308 -22.73 6.69 -6.67
C VAL A 308 -22.40 6.45 -8.14
N ILE A 309 -22.09 5.21 -8.54
CA ILE A 309 -21.85 4.88 -9.95
C ILE A 309 -23.09 5.22 -10.78
N GLN A 310 -24.27 4.73 -10.40
CA GLN A 310 -25.51 4.98 -11.13
C GLN A 310 -25.82 6.48 -11.27
N PHE A 311 -25.59 7.26 -10.22
CA PHE A 311 -25.72 8.71 -10.26
C PHE A 311 -24.81 9.35 -11.32
N TRP A 312 -23.52 8.97 -11.35
CA TRP A 312 -22.57 9.48 -12.35
C TRP A 312 -22.95 9.15 -13.80
N TYR A 313 -23.68 8.04 -14.01
CA TYR A 313 -24.19 7.64 -15.32
C TYR A 313 -25.64 8.08 -15.60
N ASN A 314 -26.21 8.95 -14.75
CA ASN A 314 -27.57 9.47 -14.88
C ASN A 314 -28.71 8.42 -14.78
N ASP A 315 -28.46 7.30 -14.10
CA ASP A 315 -29.48 6.32 -13.70
C ASP A 315 -30.13 6.74 -12.37
N LEU A 316 -30.79 7.90 -12.39
CA LEU A 316 -31.18 8.58 -11.15
C LEU A 316 -32.17 7.77 -10.30
N ASP A 317 -33.13 7.09 -10.93
CA ASP A 317 -34.11 6.27 -10.20
C ASP A 317 -33.45 5.13 -9.44
N GLN A 318 -32.53 4.39 -10.08
CA GLN A 318 -31.81 3.29 -9.45
C GLN A 318 -30.80 3.81 -8.42
N ALA A 319 -30.17 4.95 -8.68
CA ALA A 319 -29.26 5.59 -7.75
C ALA A 319 -29.99 5.96 -6.44
N ILE A 320 -31.15 6.62 -6.54
CA ILE A 320 -31.98 7.01 -5.39
C ILE A 320 -32.41 5.76 -4.61
N GLN A 321 -32.94 4.73 -5.29
CA GLN A 321 -33.36 3.48 -4.62
C GLN A 321 -32.22 2.82 -3.83
N ASN A 322 -31.01 2.78 -4.38
CA ASN A 322 -29.86 2.20 -3.67
C ASN A 322 -29.40 3.09 -2.51
N LEU A 323 -29.40 4.41 -2.68
CA LEU A 323 -28.98 5.36 -1.64
C LEU A 323 -29.98 5.46 -0.48
N GLU A 324 -31.28 5.35 -0.73
CA GLU A 324 -32.31 5.31 0.33
C GLU A 324 -32.12 4.09 1.25
N ARG A 325 -31.78 2.93 0.66
CA ARG A 325 -31.50 1.68 1.38
C ARG A 325 -30.21 1.73 2.21
N VAL A 326 -29.32 2.68 1.97
CA VAL A 326 -28.12 2.89 2.81
C VAL A 326 -28.48 3.55 4.14
N THR A 327 -29.57 4.32 4.18
CA THR A 327 -29.98 5.12 5.34
C THR A 327 -31.18 4.57 6.12
N ALA A 328 -31.83 3.52 5.60
CA ALA A 328 -33.00 2.87 6.18
C ALA A 328 -32.63 1.89 7.30
#